data_AF-A0A1W7ABU3-F1
#
_entry.id   AF-A0A1W7ABU3-F1
#
_cell.length_a   1.000
_cell.length_b   1.000
_cell.length_c   1.000
_cell.angle_alpha   90.00
_cell.angle_beta   90.00
_cell.angle_gamma   90.00
#
_symmetry.space_group_name_H-M   'P 1'
#
loop_
_entity.id
_entity.type
_entity.pdbx_description
1 polymer ?
#
loop_
_entity_poly.entity_id
_entity_poly.type
_entity_poly.pdbx_seq_one_letter_code
_entity_poly.pdbx_strand_id
1 'polypeptide(L)'
;MEAWAVLTKIIDGEEKIVKAGLNLVVDDDYDRAIIVDEVKARQSHKLEVTDGVVSVKAGMTILSLEKLNSATKLRNIVPVKLKIENEEGFNGSK
;
A
#
# COMPACT_ATOMS: atom_id res chain seq x y z
N MET A 1 -9.04 7.80 16.61
CA MET A 1 -9.11 8.28 15.21
C MET A 1 -8.03 7.53 14.46
N GLU A 2 -8.39 6.79 13.43
CA GLU A 2 -7.41 6.10 12.59
C GLU A 2 -6.67 7.14 11.73
N ALA A 3 -5.34 7.19 11.84
CA ALA A 3 -4.53 8.18 11.16
C ALA A 3 -4.04 7.63 9.82
N TRP A 4 -4.71 8.05 8.74
CA TRP A 4 -4.25 7.81 7.38
C TRP A 4 -3.34 8.95 6.95
N ALA A 5 -2.23 8.61 6.31
CA ALA A 5 -1.24 9.59 5.91
C ALA A 5 -0.60 9.25 4.57
N VAL A 6 -0.06 10.28 3.92
CA VAL A 6 0.95 10.17 2.87
C VAL A 6 2.27 10.69 3.42
N LEU A 7 3.37 10.00 3.14
CA LEU A 7 4.72 10.44 3.48
C LEU A 7 5.42 10.88 2.20
N THR A 8 6.06 12.04 2.26
CA THR A 8 6.72 12.65 1.11
C THR A 8 8.23 12.70 1.25
N LYS A 9 8.90 12.76 0.10
CA LYS A 9 10.32 13.08 -0.03
C LYS A 9 10.53 14.16 -1.08
N ILE A 10 11.53 15.02 -0.90
CA ILE A 10 12.04 15.89 -1.95
C ILE A 10 13.02 15.08 -2.80
N ILE A 11 12.65 14.84 -4.05
CA ILE A 11 13.45 14.08 -5.01
C ILE A 11 13.56 14.91 -6.28
N ASP A 12 14.78 15.26 -6.67
CA ASP A 12 15.09 16.12 -7.83
C ASP A 12 14.43 17.52 -7.74
N GLY A 13 14.28 18.05 -6.52
CA GLY A 13 13.64 19.34 -6.27
C GLY A 13 12.12 19.32 -6.25
N GLU A 14 11.49 18.16 -6.44
CA GLU A 14 10.03 17.99 -6.41
C GLU A 14 9.59 17.18 -5.19
N GLU A 15 8.46 17.56 -4.59
CA GLU A 15 7.85 16.80 -3.49
C GLU A 15 7.07 15.60 -4.04
N LYS A 16 7.53 14.38 -3.70
CA LYS A 16 6.95 13.13 -4.18
C LYS A 16 6.40 12.32 -3.03
N ILE A 17 5.19 11.76 -3.19
CA ILE A 17 4.63 10.78 -2.25
C ILE A 17 5.39 9.47 -2.44
N VAL A 18 6.04 8.99 -1.38
CA VAL A 18 6.83 7.75 -1.40
C VAL A 18 6.17 6.62 -0.62
N LYS A 19 5.26 6.95 0.30
CA LYS A 19 4.50 5.97 1.09
C LYS A 19 3.12 6.52 1.44
N ALA A 20 2.14 5.64 1.59
CA ALA A 20 0.81 6.00 2.04
C ALA A 20 0.15 4.82 2.77
N GLY A 21 -0.69 5.11 3.77
CA GLY A 21 -1.35 4.04 4.52
C GLY A 21 -1.85 4.48 5.89
N LEU A 22 -2.37 3.50 6.62
CA LEU A 22 -2.88 3.64 7.97
C LEU A 22 -1.76 3.42 9.00
N ASN A 23 -1.71 4.24 10.04
CA ASN A 23 -0.81 4.10 11.19
C ASN A 23 0.65 3.93 10.76
N LEU A 24 1.08 4.75 9.80
CA LEU A 24 2.46 4.74 9.33
C LEU A 24 3.40 5.18 10.45
N VAL A 25 4.47 4.43 10.67
CA VAL A 25 5.61 4.87 11.46
C VAL A 25 6.38 5.89 10.63
N VAL A 26 6.66 7.04 11.23
CA VAL A 26 7.44 8.13 10.64
C VAL A 26 8.77 8.21 11.38
N ASP A 27 9.85 8.22 10.61
CA ASP A 27 11.22 8.43 11.04
C ASP A 27 11.82 9.63 10.29
N ASP A 28 13.12 9.85 10.45
CA ASP A 28 13.88 10.94 9.84
C ASP A 28 14.13 10.74 8.33
N ASP A 29 13.74 9.60 7.76
CA ASP A 29 13.86 9.39 6.33
C ASP A 29 12.85 10.24 5.54
N TYR A 30 11.76 10.74 6.13
CA TYR A 30 10.70 11.44 5.39
C TYR A 30 10.73 12.96 5.62
N ASP A 31 10.46 13.73 4.57
CA ASP A 31 10.44 15.18 4.65
C ASP A 31 9.13 15.70 5.27
N ARG A 32 7.99 15.07 4.96
CA ARG A 32 6.69 15.39 5.58
C ARG A 32 5.81 14.15 5.76
N ALA A 33 4.97 14.23 6.78
CA ALA A 33 3.82 13.36 6.98
C ALA A 33 2.54 14.20 6.88
N ILE A 34 1.70 13.92 5.88
CA ILE A 34 0.47 14.69 5.63
C ILE A 34 -0.72 13.80 5.92
N ILE A 35 -1.55 14.20 6.90
CA ILE A 35 -2.76 13.48 7.28
C ILE A 35 -3.81 13.65 6.17
N VAL A 36 -4.38 12.53 5.73
CA VAL A 36 -5.39 12.46 4.67
C VAL A 36 -6.50 11.50 5.08
N ASP A 37 -7.58 11.45 4.31
CA ASP A 37 -8.57 10.41 4.44
C ASP A 37 -8.08 9.07 3.84
N GLU A 38 -8.74 7.98 4.23
CA GLU A 38 -8.47 6.62 3.72
C GLU A 38 -8.55 6.53 2.20
N VAL A 39 -9.51 7.25 1.60
CA VAL A 39 -9.78 7.20 0.17
C VAL A 39 -8.60 7.72 -0.64
N LYS A 40 -7.97 8.80 -0.17
CA LYS A 40 -6.75 9.38 -0.71
C LYS A 40 -5.54 8.49 -0.46
N ALA A 41 -5.33 8.04 0.78
CA ALA A 41 -4.17 7.21 1.12
C ALA A 41 -4.11 5.91 0.29
N ARG A 42 -5.25 5.22 0.10
CA ARG A 42 -5.34 3.99 -0.72
C ARG A 42 -5.15 4.23 -2.22
N GLN A 43 -5.21 5.49 -2.69
CA GLN A 43 -5.08 5.86 -4.10
C GLN A 43 -3.96 6.89 -4.31
N SER A 44 -2.92 6.85 -3.47
CA SER A 44 -1.83 7.84 -3.45
C SER A 44 -1.13 8.05 -4.80
N HIS A 45 -1.08 7.04 -5.67
CA HIS A 45 -0.53 7.15 -7.02
C HIS A 45 -1.25 8.19 -7.91
N LYS A 46 -2.52 8.50 -7.61
CA LYS A 46 -3.34 9.53 -8.29
C LYS A 46 -3.18 10.92 -7.70
N LEU A 47 -2.42 11.05 -6.62
CA LEU A 47 -2.24 12.30 -5.91
C LEU A 47 -0.91 12.95 -6.29
N GLU A 48 -0.86 14.24 -6.11
CA GLU A 48 0.35 15.06 -6.16
C GLU A 48 0.40 15.94 -4.91
N VAL A 49 1.59 16.42 -4.58
CA VAL A 49 1.80 17.32 -3.44
C VAL A 49 2.53 18.56 -3.93
N THR A 50 1.93 19.71 -3.66
CA THR A 50 2.51 21.01 -3.97
C THR A 50 2.48 21.85 -2.70
N ASP A 51 3.64 22.28 -2.22
CA ASP A 51 3.79 23.07 -1.00
C ASP A 51 3.10 22.45 0.23
N GLY A 52 3.13 21.11 0.36
CA GLY A 52 2.44 20.37 1.42
C GLY A 52 0.92 20.24 1.26
N VAL A 53 0.34 20.71 0.15
CA VAL A 53 -1.07 20.52 -0.18
C VAL A 53 -1.23 19.28 -1.05
N VAL A 54 -2.09 18.36 -0.63
CA VAL A 54 -2.40 17.13 -1.37
C VAL A 54 -3.59 17.37 -2.31
N SER A 55 -3.36 17.25 -3.62
CA SER A 55 -4.37 17.35 -4.67
C SER A 55 -4.44 16.07 -5.51
N VAL A 56 -5.52 15.94 -6.28
CA VAL A 56 -5.65 14.88 -7.29
C VAL A 56 -4.99 15.37 -8.57
N LYS A 57 -4.11 14.56 -9.15
CA LYS A 57 -3.45 14.87 -10.44
C LYS A 57 -4.48 15.22 -11.51
N ALA A 58 -4.14 16.16 -12.38
CA ALA A 58 -5.00 16.55 -13.50
C ALA A 58 -5.45 15.32 -14.32
N GLY A 59 -6.75 15.26 -14.61
CA GLY A 59 -7.36 14.16 -15.38
C GLY A 59 -7.58 12.85 -14.62
N MET A 60 -7.18 12.76 -13.34
CA MET A 60 -7.43 11.59 -12.50
C MET A 60 -8.73 11.74 -11.70
N THR A 61 -9.39 10.61 -11.44
CA THR A 61 -10.57 10.53 -10.58
C THR A 61 -10.32 9.56 -9.43
N ILE A 62 -10.74 9.96 -8.23
CA ILE A 62 -10.66 9.19 -7.00
C ILE A 62 -11.92 8.33 -6.87
N LEU A 63 -11.74 7.03 -6.66
CA LEU A 63 -12.85 6.11 -6.41
C LEU A 63 -13.40 6.30 -4.99
N SER A 64 -14.69 6.03 -4.80
CA SER A 64 -15.29 5.93 -3.47
C SER A 64 -14.75 4.72 -2.70
N LEU A 65 -14.86 4.76 -1.37
CA LEU A 65 -14.42 3.67 -0.49
C LEU A 65 -15.14 2.35 -0.79
N GLU A 66 -16.45 2.39 -1.11
CA GLU A 66 -17.23 1.22 -1.51
C GLU A 66 -16.65 0.52 -2.75
N LYS A 67 -16.28 1.31 -3.77
CA LYS A 67 -15.66 0.80 -5.01
C LYS A 67 -14.27 0.22 -4.73
N LEU A 68 -13.48 0.88 -3.88
CA LEU A 68 -12.19 0.37 -3.44
C LEU A 68 -12.35 -0.98 -2.73
N ASN A 69 -13.20 -1.05 -1.71
CA ASN A 69 -13.43 -2.28 -0.94
C ASN A 69 -13.94 -3.42 -1.82
N SER A 70 -14.76 -3.13 -2.83
CA SER A 70 -15.23 -4.13 -3.79
C SER A 70 -14.12 -4.66 -4.69
N ALA A 71 -13.16 -3.81 -5.09
CA ALA A 71 -11.98 -4.22 -5.85
C ALA A 71 -10.97 -5.00 -5.00
N THR A 72 -10.91 -4.72 -3.69
CA THR A 72 -9.99 -5.36 -2.73
C THR A 72 -10.58 -6.60 -2.06
N LYS A 73 -11.86 -6.95 -2.30
CA LYS A 73 -12.41 -8.25 -1.89
C LYS A 73 -11.51 -9.34 -2.49
N LEU A 74 -10.68 -9.90 -1.62
CA LEU A 74 -9.67 -10.91 -1.91
C LEU A 74 -10.17 -11.85 -3.00
N ARG A 75 -9.44 -11.93 -4.13
CA ARG A 75 -9.49 -13.14 -4.96
C ARG A 75 -9.30 -14.28 -3.97
N ASN A 76 -10.32 -15.14 -3.84
CA ASN A 76 -10.32 -16.29 -2.93
C ASN A 76 -8.90 -16.82 -2.79
N ILE A 77 -8.35 -16.79 -1.58
CA ILE A 77 -7.04 -17.37 -1.30
C ILE A 77 -7.17 -18.83 -1.74
N VAL A 78 -6.63 -19.18 -2.90
CA VAL A 78 -6.63 -20.56 -3.36
C VAL A 78 -5.63 -21.25 -2.45
N PRO A 79 -6.04 -22.19 -1.58
CA PRO A 79 -5.08 -22.93 -0.79
C PRO A 79 -4.17 -23.68 -1.76
N VAL A 80 -2.87 -23.34 -1.76
CA VAL A 80 -1.86 -24.10 -2.50
C VAL A 80 -1.83 -25.48 -1.86
N LYS A 81 -2.28 -26.51 -2.59
CA LYS A 81 -2.06 -27.90 -2.19
C LYS A 81 -0.56 -28.13 -2.20
N LEU A 82 0.06 -28.13 -1.03
CA LEU A 82 1.42 -28.62 -0.87
C LEU A 82 1.40 -30.11 -1.20
N LYS A 83 2.09 -30.51 -2.27
CA LYS A 83 2.40 -31.92 -2.50
C LYS A 83 3.36 -32.33 -1.39
N ILE A 84 2.87 -33.15 -0.48
CA ILE A 84 3.73 -33.89 0.43
C ILE A 84 4.39 -34.97 -0.44
N GLU A 85 5.63 -34.75 -0.85
CA GLU A 85 6.47 -35.83 -1.36
C GLU A 85 6.84 -36.70 -0.17
N ASN A 86 6.23 -37.88 -0.08
CA ASN A 86 6.66 -38.90 0.86
C ASN A 86 8.03 -39.42 0.39
N GLU A 87 9.08 -39.11 1.14
CA GLU A 87 10.34 -39.84 1.07
C GLU A 87 10.11 -41.26 1.63
N GLU A 88 9.78 -42.22 0.76
CA GLU A 88 10.02 -43.63 1.06
C GLU A 88 11.42 -43.99 0.60
N GLY A 89 12.36 -43.91 1.54
CA GLY A 89 13.76 -44.26 1.33
C GLY A 89 14.42 -44.74 2.61
N PHE A 90 13.81 -45.69 3.33
CA PHE A 90 14.48 -46.40 4.43
C PHE A 90 14.73 -47.86 4.01
N ASN A 91 15.85 -48.07 3.32
CA ASN A 91 16.33 -49.40 2.96
C ASN A 91 17.08 -49.99 4.18
N GLY A 92 16.36 -50.73 5.02
CA GLY A 92 16.94 -51.51 6.11
C GLY A 92 17.25 -52.93 5.64
N SER A 93 18.48 -53.18 5.18
CA SER A 93 19.00 -54.51 4.93
C SER A 93 19.21 -55.25 6.26
N LYS A 94 18.62 -56.44 6.40
CA LYS A 94 19.07 -57.50 7.31
C LYS A 94 19.88 -58.51 6.52
#